data_AF-A0A151CH14-F1
#
_entry.id   AF-A0A151CH14-F1
#
_cell.length_a   1.000
_cell.length_b   1.000
_cell.length_c   1.000
_cell.angle_alpha   90.00
_cell.angle_beta   90.00
_cell.angle_gamma   90.00
#
_symmetry.space_group_name_H-M   'P 1'
#
loop_
_entity.id
_entity.type
_entity.pdbx_description
1 polymer ?
#
loop_
_entity_poly.entity_id
_entity_poly.type
_entity_poly.pdbx_seq_one_letter_code
_entity_poly.pdbx_strand_id
1 'polypeptide(L)' 'MTIWKYEESTETHRLVKIYREDHGEGEYMGDMDEESIREMIRKIKPDMNLDQAYGTLAYFGMLPILVTKKS' A
#
# COMPACT_ATOMS: atom_id res chain seq x y z
N MET A 1 -3.26 12.94 1.53
CA MET A 1 -1.87 12.76 2.00
C MET A 1 -1.01 12.40 0.81
N THR A 2 0.24 12.84 0.80
CA THR A 2 1.26 12.44 -0.19
C THR A 2 1.47 10.93 -0.11
N ILE A 3 1.47 10.25 -1.25
CA ILE A 3 1.65 8.79 -1.32
C ILE A 3 2.87 8.46 -2.16
N TRP A 4 3.66 7.53 -1.64
CA TRP A 4 4.70 6.81 -2.39
C TRP A 4 4.40 5.33 -2.37
N LYS A 5 4.72 4.64 -3.46
CA LYS A 5 4.45 3.20 -3.59
C LYS A 5 5.68 2.47 -4.10
N TYR A 6 6.09 1.45 -3.38
CA TYR A 6 7.07 0.46 -3.83
C TYR A 6 6.36 -0.86 -4.13
N GLU A 7 6.80 -1.56 -5.15
CA GLU A 7 6.26 -2.86 -5.52
C GLU A 7 7.36 -3.82 -5.99
N GLU A 8 7.35 -5.03 -5.43
CA GLU A 8 8.20 -6.14 -5.82
C GLU A 8 7.32 -7.36 -6.10
N SER A 9 7.58 -8.07 -7.20
CA SER A 9 6.83 -9.25 -7.59
C SER A 9 7.78 -10.40 -7.90
N THR A 10 7.59 -11.52 -7.22
CA THR A 10 8.34 -12.76 -7.41
C THR A 10 7.41 -13.88 -7.86
N GLU A 11 7.95 -15.09 -8.05
CA GLU A 11 7.16 -16.26 -8.42
C GLU A 11 6.13 -16.65 -7.35
N THR A 12 6.41 -16.43 -6.07
CA THR A 12 5.57 -16.90 -4.95
C THR A 12 4.73 -15.80 -4.31
N HIS A 13 5.15 -14.54 -4.42
CA HIS A 13 4.49 -13.44 -3.74
C HIS A 13 4.68 -12.11 -4.46
N ARG A 14 3.84 -11.16 -4.09
CA ARG A 14 3.92 -9.76 -4.46
C ARG A 14 3.93 -8.95 -3.17
N LEU A 15 4.97 -8.15 -2.97
CA LEU A 15 5.09 -7.22 -1.85
C LEU A 15 4.80 -5.81 -2.38
N VAL A 16 3.84 -5.13 -1.75
CA VAL A 16 3.56 -3.72 -2.03
C VAL A 16 3.78 -2.94 -0.74
N LYS A 17 4.54 -1.86 -0.78
CA LYS A 17 4.70 -0.95 0.37
C LYS A 17 4.15 0.42 -0.02
N ILE A 18 3.30 0.97 0.83
CA ILE A 18 2.72 2.31 0.67
C ILE A 18 3.28 3.20 1.76
N TYR A 19 3.69 4.41 1.41
CA TYR A 19 4.29 5.38 2.32
C TYR A 19 3.62 6.74 2.23
N ARG A 20 3.69 7.50 3.34
CA ARG A 20 3.28 8.91 3.41
C ARG A 20 4.40 9.90 3.13
N GLU A 21 5.64 9.41 3.11
CA GLU A 21 6.87 10.19 2.92
C GLU A 21 7.79 9.46 1.95
N ASP A 22 8.78 10.19 1.41
CA ASP A 22 9.78 9.59 0.54
C ASP A 22 10.79 8.80 1.39
N HIS A 23 10.79 7.48 1.24
CA HIS A 23 11.76 6.58 1.86
C HIS A 23 12.88 6.14 0.90
N GLY A 24 12.98 6.76 -0.29
CA GLY A 24 14.02 6.52 -1.29
C GLY A 24 13.86 5.25 -2.13
N GLU A 25 12.82 4.45 -1.90
CA GLU A 25 12.54 3.22 -2.66
C GLU A 25 11.22 3.24 -3.45
N GLY A 26 10.31 4.17 -3.14
CA GLY A 26 8.97 4.23 -3.74
C GLY A 26 8.88 5.17 -4.94
N GLU A 27 7.89 4.93 -5.80
CA GLU A 27 7.47 5.88 -6.83
C GLU A 27 6.46 6.87 -6.24
N TYR A 28 6.61 8.15 -6.59
CA TYR A 28 5.67 9.19 -6.18
C TYR A 28 4.32 9.01 -6.89
N MET A 29 3.26 8.82 -6.12
CA MET A 29 1.90 8.59 -6.63
C MET A 29 1.03 9.85 -6.64
N GLY A 30 1.53 10.97 -6.11
CA GLY A 30 0.74 12.18 -5.91
C GLY A 30 0.12 12.31 -4.51
N ASP A 31 -0.60 13.41 -4.32
CA ASP A 31 -1.46 13.60 -3.17
C ASP A 31 -2.80 12.91 -3.41
N MET A 32 -3.20 12.06 -2.47
CA MET A 32 -4.44 11.29 -2.55
C MET A 32 -5.35 11.53 -1.35
N ASP A 33 -6.66 11.53 -1.58
CA ASP A 33 -7.65 11.51 -0.52
C ASP A 33 -7.82 10.10 0.09
N GLU A 34 -8.56 10.04 1.19
CA GLU A 34 -8.81 8.78 1.90
C GLU A 34 -9.51 7.73 1.03
N GLU A 35 -10.49 8.14 0.22
CA GLU A 35 -11.24 7.24 -0.66
C GLU A 35 -10.33 6.59 -1.71
N SER A 36 -9.48 7.39 -2.37
CA SER A 36 -8.51 6.94 -3.37
C SER A 36 -7.48 5.99 -2.77
N ILE A 37 -7.03 6.26 -1.53
CA ILE A 37 -6.10 5.38 -0.81
C ILE A 37 -6.77 4.04 -0.47
N ARG A 38 -8.00 4.07 0.06
CA ARG A 38 -8.77 2.86 0.37
C ARG A 38 -9.01 2.00 -0.88
N GLU A 39 -9.35 2.63 -2.00
CA GLU A 39 -9.52 1.93 -3.28
C GLU A 39 -8.21 1.37 -3.83
N MET A 40 -7.08 2.08 -3.66
CA MET A 40 -5.76 1.53 -4.00
C MET A 40 -5.45 0.28 -3.17
N ILE A 41 -5.66 0.36 -1.86
CA ILE A 41 -5.44 -0.75 -0.93
C ILE A 41 -6.31 -1.96 -1.32
N ARG A 42 -7.60 -1.72 -1.62
CA ARG A 42 -8.55 -2.74 -2.05
C ARG A 42 -8.12 -3.43 -3.34
N LYS A 43 -7.59 -2.68 -4.31
CA LYS A 43 -7.06 -3.23 -5.58
C LYS A 43 -5.82 -4.10 -5.37
N ILE A 44 -5.00 -3.80 -4.36
CA ILE A 44 -3.82 -4.60 -4.02
C ILE A 44 -4.23 -5.91 -3.33
N LYS A 45 -5.08 -5.82 -2.30
CA LYS A 45 -5.52 -6.96 -1.49
C LYS A 45 -7.00 -6.80 -1.11
N PRO A 46 -7.94 -7.42 -1.86
CA PRO A 46 -9.38 -7.17 -1.72
C PRO A 46 -9.98 -7.75 -0.43
N ASP A 47 -9.30 -8.70 0.21
CA ASP A 47 -9.70 -9.34 1.47
C ASP A 47 -9.17 -8.61 2.72
N MET A 48 -8.47 -7.49 2.57
CA MET A 48 -7.93 -6.74 3.70
C MET A 48 -8.98 -5.83 4.36
N ASN A 49 -8.90 -5.69 5.69
CA ASN A 49 -9.69 -4.70 6.42
C ASN A 49 -9.19 -3.29 6.07
N LEU A 50 -9.98 -2.54 5.29
CA LEU A 50 -9.58 -1.22 4.80
C LEU A 50 -9.45 -0.16 5.90
N ASP A 51 -10.29 -0.20 6.93
CA ASP A 51 -10.21 0.75 8.05
C ASP A 51 -8.91 0.58 8.83
N GLN A 52 -8.55 -0.67 9.13
CA GLN A 52 -7.30 -0.98 9.81
C GLN A 52 -6.09 -0.65 8.94
N ALA A 53 -6.13 -0.98 7.65
CA ALA A 53 -5.05 -0.72 6.71
C ALA A 53 -4.82 0.79 6.52
N TYR A 54 -5.88 1.55 6.27
CA TYR A 54 -5.82 3.01 6.19
C TYR A 54 -5.34 3.62 7.51
N GLY A 55 -5.89 3.17 8.65
CA GLY A 55 -5.47 3.63 9.97
C GLY A 55 -3.98 3.37 10.25
N THR A 56 -3.46 2.22 9.81
CA THR A 56 -2.03 1.87 9.91
C THR A 56 -1.18 2.82 9.08
N LEU A 57 -1.54 3.04 7.81
CA LEU A 57 -0.84 4.00 6.94
C LEU A 57 -0.89 5.42 7.51
N ALA A 58 -2.07 5.87 7.95
CA ALA A 58 -2.29 7.20 8.49
C ALA A 58 -1.54 7.41 9.81
N TYR A 59 -1.46 6.41 10.68
CA TYR A 59 -0.77 6.56 11.96
C TYR A 59 0.74 6.38 11.86
N PHE A 60 1.20 5.30 11.21
CA PHE A 60 2.62 4.94 11.16
C PHE A 60 3.39 5.52 9.98
N GLY A 61 2.70 6.08 8.97
CA GLY A 61 3.36 6.59 7.77
C GLY A 61 3.71 5.52 6.73
N MET A 62 3.48 4.24 7.03
CA MET A 62 3.78 3.13 6.13
C MET A 62 2.77 1.98 6.25
N LEU A 63 2.52 1.29 5.14
CA LEU A 63 1.69 0.10 5.07
C LEU A 63 2.31 -0.93 4.11
N PRO A 64 2.98 -1.97 4.63
CA PRO A 64 3.39 -3.11 3.84
C PRO A 64 2.23 -4.09 3.64
N ILE A 65 2.04 -4.56 2.41
CA ILE A 65 0.99 -5.49 2.00
C ILE A 65 1.65 -6.66 1.27
N LEU A 66 1.61 -7.84 1.87
CA LEU A 66 2.08 -9.08 1.26
C LEU A 66 0.91 -9.83 0.61
N VAL A 67 1.02 -10.10 -0.67
CA VAL A 67 0.06 -10.90 -1.44
C VAL A 67 0.75 -12.19 -1.88
N THR A 68 0.43 -13.30 -1.22
CA THR A 68 0.93 -14.62 -1.59
C THR A 68 0.14 -15.16 -2.79
N LYS A 69 0.82 -15.65 -3.82
CA LYS A 69 0.17 -16.38 -4.90
C LYS A 69 -0.20 -17.77 -4.37
N LYS A 70 -1.48 -18.15 -4.47
CA LYS A 70 -1.87 -19.53 -4.16
C LYS A 70 -1.15 -20.45 -5.16
N SER A 71 -0.41 -21.43 -4.63
CA SER A 71 0.14 -22.54 -5.41
C SER A 71 -0.96 -23.42 -5.97
#